data_AF-A0A1Q7FI61-F1
#
_entry.id   AF-A0A1Q7FI61-F1
#
_cell.length_a   1.000
_cell.length_b   1.000
_cell.length_c   1.000
_cell.angle_alpha   90.00
_cell.angle_beta   90.00
_cell.angle_gamma   90.00
#
_symmetry.space_group_name_H-M   'P 1'
#
loop_
_entity.id
_entity.type
_entity.pdbx_description
1 polymer ?
#
loop_
_entity_poly.entity_id
_entity_poly.type
_entity_poly.pdbx_seq_one_letter_code
_entity_poly.pdbx_strand_id
1 'polypeptide(L)' 'MTTAYITLVHPPDVAREVERQLALGCRAFLLQPVAGGGMLDMERLGAARYAAGLHAMVELELLPEVSDVSAAAR' A
#
# COMPACT_ATOMS: atom_id res chain seq x y z
N MET A 1 15.16 -9.75 4.45
CA MET A 1 14.04 -9.83 3.48
C MET A 1 13.90 -8.44 2.88
N THR A 2 13.97 -8.28 1.56
CA THR A 2 13.90 -6.95 0.92
C THR A 2 12.44 -6.53 0.76
N THR A 3 12.13 -5.32 1.23
CA THR A 3 10.81 -4.70 1.09
C THR A 3 10.83 -3.73 -0.09
N ALA A 4 9.87 -3.83 -0.99
CA ALA A 4 9.66 -2.88 -2.07
C ALA A 4 8.61 -1.83 -1.65
N TYR A 5 8.93 -0.56 -1.86
CA TYR A 5 8.02 0.55 -1.61
C TYR A 5 7.27 0.92 -2.89
N ILE A 6 5.95 0.98 -2.81
CA ILE A 6 5.08 1.21 -3.96
C ILE A 6 4.41 2.57 -3.85
N THR A 7 4.77 3.46 -4.78
CA THR A 7 4.27 4.86 -4.87
C THR A 7 3.35 5.08 -6.07
N LEU A 8 3.22 4.10 -6.96
CA LEU A 8 2.39 4.22 -8.16
C LEU A 8 0.92 4.39 -7.79
N VAL A 9 0.23 5.27 -8.53
CA VAL A 9 -1.14 5.70 -8.23
C VAL A 9 -2.17 4.74 -8.82
N HIS A 10 -1.99 4.32 -10.08
CA HIS A 10 -3.00 3.52 -10.78
C HIS A 10 -2.90 2.03 -10.42
N PRO A 11 -4.01 1.37 -10.03
CA PRO A 11 -4.00 -0.04 -9.62
C PRO A 11 -3.35 -1.01 -10.64
N PRO A 12 -3.56 -0.87 -11.98
CA PRO A 12 -2.88 -1.73 -12.95
C PRO A 12 -1.36 -1.58 -12.94
N ASP A 13 -0.85 -0.37 -12.71
CA ASP A 13 0.59 -0.12 -12.66
C ASP A 13 1.20 -0.61 -11.35
N VAL A 14 0.44 -0.53 -10.26
CA VAL A 14 0.79 -1.17 -8.97
C VAL A 14 0.96 -2.68 -9.15
N ALA A 15 0.02 -3.36 -9.82
CA ALA A 15 0.12 -4.80 -10.08
C ALA A 15 1.38 -5.16 -10.88
N ARG A 16 1.65 -4.44 -11.99
CA ARG A 16 2.83 -4.66 -12.84
C ARG A 16 4.14 -4.47 -12.07
N GLU A 17 4.21 -3.44 -11.23
CA GLU A 17 5.42 -3.19 -10.44
C GLU A 17 5.63 -4.27 -9.38
N VAL A 18 4.57 -4.75 -8.74
CA VAL A 18 4.65 -5.88 -7.80
C VAL A 18 5.15 -7.14 -8.48
N GLU A 19 4.64 -7.49 -9.67
CA GLU A 19 5.12 -8.63 -10.46
C GLU A 19 6.61 -8.49 -10.81
N ARG A 20 7.03 -7.29 -11.25
CA ARG A 20 8.43 -6.99 -11.56
C ARG A 20 9.34 -7.21 -10.35
N GLN A 21 8.93 -6.72 -9.17
CA GLN A 21 9.70 -6.83 -7.93
C GLN A 21 9.70 -8.25 -7.36
N LEU A 22 8.60 -8.99 -7.52
CA LEU A 22 8.56 -10.43 -7.22
C LEU A 22 9.60 -11.21 -8.03
N ALA A 23 9.72 -10.91 -9.32
CA ALA A 23 10.70 -11.51 -10.21
C ALA A 23 12.15 -11.18 -9.79
N LEU A 24 12.36 -10.03 -9.14
CA LEU A 24 13.64 -9.63 -8.53
C LEU A 24 13.87 -10.23 -7.13
N GLY A 25 12.92 -11.02 -6.61
CA GLY A 25 13.06 -11.73 -5.33
C GLY A 25 12.47 -11.00 -4.12
N CYS A 26 11.83 -9.84 -4.29
CA CYS A 26 11.11 -9.18 -3.20
C CYS A 26 9.93 -10.04 -2.72
N ARG A 27 9.65 -10.04 -1.42
CA ARG A 27 8.53 -10.79 -0.81
C ARG A 27 7.73 -9.96 0.18
N ALA A 28 8.09 -8.69 0.35
CA ALA A 28 7.37 -7.73 1.16
C ALA A 28 7.15 -6.46 0.34
N PHE A 29 5.95 -5.89 0.44
CA PHE A 29 5.51 -4.73 -0.30
C PHE A 29 4.80 -3.77 0.64
N LEU A 30 5.26 -2.53 0.68
CA LEU A 30 4.60 -1.46 1.43
C LEU A 30 4.08 -0.40 0.47
N LEU A 31 2.76 -0.22 0.46
CA LEU A 31 2.11 0.81 -0.32
C LEU A 31 2.08 2.09 0.50
N GLN A 32 2.56 3.18 -0.08
CA GLN A 32 2.37 4.50 0.51
C GLN A 32 0.96 5.00 0.16
N PRO A 33 0.18 5.51 1.12
CA PRO A 33 -1.14 6.07 0.86
C PRO A 33 -1.04 7.31 -0.04
N VAL A 34 -1.89 7.38 -1.06
CA VAL A 34 -1.99 8.54 -1.97
C VAL A 34 -3.35 9.23 -1.87
N ALA A 35 -4.32 8.61 -1.20
CA ALA A 35 -5.69 9.09 -1.07
C ALA A 35 -6.21 8.97 0.37
N GLY A 36 -5.33 9.15 1.36
CA GLY A 36 -5.74 9.20 2.77
C GLY A 36 -6.16 7.84 3.36
N GLY A 37 -5.82 6.72 2.72
CA GLY A 37 -6.39 5.40 3.05
C GLY A 37 -7.80 5.19 2.49
N GLY A 38 -8.26 6.08 1.61
CA GLY A 38 -9.58 6.00 0.97
C GLY A 38 -9.69 4.90 -0.08
N MET A 39 -10.79 4.92 -0.85
CA MET A 39 -11.13 3.86 -1.81
C MET A 39 -10.00 3.55 -2.81
N LEU A 40 -9.31 4.58 -3.31
CA LEU A 40 -8.18 4.39 -4.22
C LEU A 40 -7.02 3.61 -3.57
N ASP A 41 -6.71 3.86 -2.30
CA ASP A 41 -5.67 3.12 -1.60
C ASP A 41 -6.07 1.65 -1.37
N MET A 42 -7.36 1.40 -1.15
CA MET A 42 -7.89 0.03 -1.05
C MET A 42 -7.86 -0.72 -2.38
N GLU A 43 -8.19 -0.04 -3.49
CA GLU A 43 -8.07 -0.61 -4.84
C GLU A 43 -6.62 -0.97 -5.17
N ARG A 44 -5.67 -0.05 -4.86
CA ARG A 44 -4.24 -0.30 -5.02
C ARG A 44 -3.77 -1.47 -4.16
N LEU A 45 -4.21 -1.54 -2.90
CA LEU A 45 -3.89 -2.64 -1.99
C LEU A 45 -4.43 -3.98 -2.52
N GLY A 46 -5.65 -3.99 -3.05
CA GLY A 46 -6.25 -5.17 -3.70
C GLY A 46 -5.44 -5.63 -4.91
N ALA A 47 -5.07 -4.71 -5.81
CA ALA A 47 -4.26 -5.00 -6.98
C ALA A 47 -2.87 -5.55 -6.61
N ALA A 48 -2.22 -4.93 -5.62
CA ALA A 48 -0.93 -5.40 -5.13
C ALA A 48 -1.03 -6.81 -4.53
N ARG A 49 -2.04 -7.10 -3.71
CA ARG A 49 -2.25 -8.43 -3.12
C ARG A 49 -2.55 -9.49 -4.17
N TYR A 50 -3.35 -9.15 -5.17
CA TYR A 50 -3.65 -10.04 -6.29
C TYR A 50 -2.37 -10.42 -7.05
N ALA A 51 -1.56 -9.42 -7.40
CA ALA A 51 -0.29 -9.63 -8.11
C ALA A 51 0.76 -10.36 -7.26
N ALA A 52 0.84 -10.06 -5.95
CA ALA A 52 1.84 -10.63 -5.05
C ALA A 52 1.60 -12.12 -4.74
N GLY A 53 0.35 -12.56 -4.80
CA GLY A 53 -0.06 -13.91 -4.41
C GLY A 53 0.05 -14.17 -2.90
N LEU A 54 -0.20 -15.42 -2.50
CA LEU A 54 -0.33 -15.80 -1.07
C LEU A 54 0.98 -15.83 -0.29
N HIS A 55 2.13 -15.82 -0.97
CA HIS A 55 3.45 -16.01 -0.34
C HIS A 55 4.22 -14.72 -0.09
N ALA A 56 3.57 -13.57 -0.29
CA ALA A 56 4.17 -12.25 -0.11
C ALA A 56 3.34 -11.41 0.85
N MET A 57 4.04 -10.61 1.64
CA MET A 57 3.43 -9.65 2.58
C MET A 57 3.12 -8.36 1.83
N VAL A 58 1.88 -7.88 1.92
CA VAL A 58 1.45 -6.64 1.27
C VAL A 58 0.59 -5.82 2.24
N GLU A 59 1.10 -4.65 2.57
CA GLU A 59 0.53 -3.74 3.55
C GLU A 59 0.37 -2.32 2.97
N LEU A 60 -0.62 -1.60 3.49
CA LEU A 60 -0.76 -0.17 3.27
C LEU A 60 -0.17 0.53 4.50
N GLU A 61 0.74 1.47 4.28
CA GLU A 61 1.34 2.26 5.36
C GLU A 61 0.26 3.06 6.09
N LEU A 62 0.26 2.97 7.43
CA LEU A 62 -0.67 3.71 8.27
C LEU A 62 -0.30 5.19 8.24
N LEU A 63 -1.29 6.04 7.97
CA LEU A 63 -1.14 7.46 8.20
C LEU A 63 -1.05 7.71 9.71
N PRO A 64 -0.20 8.65 10.16
CA PRO A 64 -0.23 9.08 11.55
C PRO A 64 -1.65 9.60 11.87
N GLU A 65 -2.27 9.06 12.93
CA GLU A 65 -3.57 9.55 13.39
C GLU A 65 -3.47 11.06 13.68
N VAL A 66 -4.24 11.86 12.96
CA VAL A 66 -4.44 13.26 13.33
C VAL A 66 -5.43 13.25 14.49
N SER A 67 -4.94 13.22 15.71
CA SER A 67 -5.77 13.38 16.90
C SER A 67 -6.37 14.79 16.89
N ASP A 68 -7.64 14.90 16.54
CA ASP A 68 -8.40 16.14 16.62
C ASP A 68 -8.63 16.51 18.10
N VAL A 69 -7.63 17.16 18.71
CA VAL A 69 -7.77 17.76 20.05
C VAL A 69 -8.55 19.08 19.92
N SER A 70 -9.84 19.00 19.61
CA SER A 70 -10.72 20.18 19.57
C SER A 70 -12.15 19.93 20.07
N ALA A 71 -12.31 19.10 21.12
CA ALA A 71 -13.60 18.93 21.80
C ALA A 71 -13.52 19.04 23.33
N ALA A 72 -12.67 19.94 23.84
CA ALA A 72 -12.68 20.32 25.27
C ALA A 72 -12.54 21.84 25.42
N ALA A 73 -13.55 22.58 24.96
CA ALA A 73 -13.75 23.98 25.33
C ALA A 73 -15.20 24.40 25.10
N ARG A 74 -16.16 23.84 25.85
CA ARG A 74 -17.41 24.50 26.26
C ARG A 74 -17.87 23.97 27.61
#